data_AF-A0A820LV12-F1
#
_entry.id   AF-A0A820LV12-F1
#
_cell.length_a   1.000
_cell.length_b   1.000
_cell.length_c   1.000
_cell.angle_alpha   90.00
_cell.angle_beta   90.00
_cell.angle_gamma   90.00
#
_symmetry.space_group_name_H-M   'P 1'
#
loop_
_entity.id
_entity.type
_entity.pdbx_description
1 polymer ?
#
loop_
_entity_poly.entity_id
_entity_poly.type
_entity_poly.pdbx_seq_one_letter_code
_entity_poly.pdbx_strand_id
1 'polypeptide(L)'
;MNATIHDDTLIIYLSNIGLFIIRYVLLIMIILGFIGNFFNILVFHQPKLHSNPCSFYLTIATYVNIVWIMTSPLSRILATFQLDLSENIN
;
A
#
# COMPACT_ATOMS: atom_id res chain seq x y z
N MET A 1 14.99 -31.02 21.89
CA MET A 1 15.51 -30.68 20.55
C MET A 1 14.49 -30.85 19.42
N ASN A 2 13.36 -31.55 19.60
CA ASN A 2 12.31 -31.64 18.55
C ASN A 2 11.28 -30.49 18.59
N ALA A 3 11.04 -29.89 19.76
CA ALA A 3 10.08 -28.79 19.91
C ALA A 3 10.56 -27.47 19.28
N THR A 4 11.84 -27.12 19.46
CA THR A 4 12.43 -25.90 18.90
C THR A 4 12.37 -25.84 17.37
N ILE A 5 12.58 -26.98 16.70
CA ILE A 5 12.47 -27.09 15.23
C ILE A 5 11.03 -26.84 14.76
N HIS A 6 10.04 -27.24 15.58
CA HIS A 6 8.63 -27.07 15.25
C HIS A 6 8.16 -25.62 15.39
N ASP A 7 8.72 -24.89 16.36
CA ASP A 7 8.46 -23.46 16.56
C ASP A 7 9.14 -22.61 15.46
N ASP A 8 10.38 -22.95 15.08
CA ASP A 8 11.11 -22.25 14.02
C ASP A 8 10.40 -22.35 12.66
N THR A 9 9.87 -23.52 12.33
CA THR A 9 9.08 -23.72 11.10
C THR A 9 7.78 -22.93 11.11
N LEU A 10 7.07 -22.87 12.24
CA LEU A 10 5.84 -22.07 12.36
C LEU A 10 6.12 -20.58 12.14
N ILE A 11 7.19 -20.05 12.73
CA ILE A 11 7.59 -18.64 12.57
C ILE A 11 7.87 -18.32 11.09
N ILE A 12 8.56 -19.22 10.39
CA ILE A 12 8.86 -19.05 8.95
C ILE A 12 7.55 -19.04 8.13
N TYR A 13 6.65 -19.99 8.34
CA TYR A 13 5.37 -20.02 7.63
C TYR A 13 4.53 -18.77 7.89
N LEU A 14 4.45 -18.32 9.15
CA LEU A 14 3.68 -17.15 9.51
C LEU A 14 4.27 -15.86 8.91
N SER A 15 5.60 -15.75 8.90
CA SER A 15 6.32 -14.65 8.25
C SER A 15 6.04 -14.62 6.74
N ASN A 16 6.09 -15.78 6.08
CA ASN A 16 5.89 -15.85 4.63
C ASN A 16 4.45 -15.51 4.23
N ILE A 17 3.46 -15.99 4.99
CA ILE A 17 2.05 -15.61 4.80
C ILE A 17 1.87 -14.10 4.99
N GLY A 18 2.50 -13.51 6.01
CA GLY A 18 2.48 -12.07 6.24
C GLY A 18 3.01 -11.28 5.04
N LEU A 19 4.12 -11.72 4.44
CA LEU A 19 4.70 -11.09 3.25
C LEU A 19 3.78 -11.19 2.03
N PHE A 20 3.16 -12.35 1.80
CA PHE A 20 2.17 -12.51 0.73
C PHE A 20 0.98 -11.58 0.90
N ILE A 21 0.42 -11.51 2.12
CA ILE A 21 -0.71 -10.61 2.43
C ILE A 21 -0.31 -9.16 2.16
N ILE A 22 0.85 -8.72 2.66
CA ILE A 22 1.34 -7.36 2.45
C ILE A 22 1.48 -7.06 0.95
N ARG A 23 2.07 -7.96 0.16
CA ARG A 23 2.27 -7.76 -1.28
C ARG A 23 0.95 -7.59 -2.03
N TYR A 24 -0.01 -8.50 -1.84
CA TYR A 24 -1.28 -8.46 -2.57
C TYR A 24 -2.21 -7.34 -2.07
N VAL A 25 -2.31 -7.13 -0.76
CA VAL A 25 -3.16 -6.08 -0.19
C VAL A 25 -2.64 -4.70 -0.57
N LEU A 26 -1.33 -4.47 -0.55
CA LEU A 26 -0.76 -3.19 -0.98
C LEU A 26 -1.01 -2.90 -2.46
N LEU A 27 -0.93 -3.91 -3.33
CA LEU A 27 -1.26 -3.74 -4.75
C LEU A 27 -2.73 -3.35 -4.96
N ILE A 28 -3.65 -4.02 -4.26
CA ILE A 28 -5.08 -3.69 -4.32
C ILE A 28 -5.34 -2.28 -3.78
N MET A 29 -4.69 -1.91 -2.66
CA MET A 29 -4.80 -0.58 -2.06
C MET A 29 -4.26 0.52 -2.97
N ILE A 30 -3.17 0.28 -3.72
CA ILE A 30 -2.66 1.23 -4.71
C ILE A 30 -3.70 1.44 -5.81
N ILE A 31 -4.25 0.36 -6.38
CA ILE A 31 -5.22 0.45 -7.48
C ILE A 31 -6.47 1.20 -7.03
N LEU A 32 -7.08 0.79 -5.92
CA LEU A 32 -8.28 1.42 -5.37
C LEU A 32 -8.01 2.86 -4.93
N GLY A 33 -6.86 3.11 -4.31
CA GLY A 33 -6.46 4.44 -3.86
C GLY A 33 -6.23 5.41 -5.03
N PHE A 34 -5.68 4.93 -6.15
CA PHE A 34 -5.51 5.73 -7.35
C PHE A 34 -6.85 6.06 -8.00
N ILE A 35 -7.72 5.05 -8.16
CA ILE A 35 -9.07 5.23 -8.71
C ILE A 35 -9.90 6.19 -7.84
N GLY A 36 -9.88 6.00 -6.51
CA GLY A 36 -10.61 6.85 -5.58
C GLY A 36 -10.14 8.31 -5.60
N ASN A 37 -8.82 8.54 -5.60
CA ASN A 37 -8.30 9.91 -5.71
C ASN A 37 -8.55 10.54 -7.08
N PHE A 38 -8.57 9.76 -8.16
CA PHE A 38 -8.96 10.25 -9.50
C PHE A 38 -10.41 10.74 -9.51
N PHE A 39 -11.34 9.97 -8.94
CA PHE A 39 -12.72 10.42 -8.78
C PHE A 39 -12.84 11.66 -7.89
N ASN A 40 -12.07 11.74 -6.80
CA ASN A 40 -12.09 12.90 -5.94
C ASN A 40 -11.63 14.17 -6.68
N ILE A 41 -10.58 14.09 -7.50
CA ILE A 41 -10.15 15.21 -8.35
C ILE A 41 -11.27 15.61 -9.32
N LEU A 42 -11.91 14.65 -9.97
CA LEU A 42 -12.98 14.92 -10.93
C LEU A 42 -14.20 15.61 -10.27
N VAL A 43 -14.54 15.23 -9.04
CA VAL A 43 -15.62 15.83 -8.26
C VAL A 43 -15.25 17.23 -7.78
N PHE A 44 -14.05 17.41 -7.20
CA PHE A 44 -13.65 18.69 -6.65
C PHE A 44 -13.28 19.73 -7.70
N HIS A 45 -12.99 19.32 -8.94
CA HIS A 45 -12.74 20.24 -10.06
C HIS A 45 -14.03 20.81 -10.67
N GLN A 46 -15.21 20.46 -10.14
CA GLN A 46 -16.47 21.02 -10.60
C GLN A 46 -16.61 22.50 -10.17
N PRO A 47 -17.01 23.40 -11.08
CA PRO A 47 -17.06 24.85 -10.80
C PRO A 47 -18.07 25.22 -9.70
N LYS A 48 -19.09 24.38 -9.46
CA LYS A 48 -20.05 24.57 -8.36
C LYS A 48 -19.42 24.37 -6.97
N LEU A 49 -18.35 23.59 -6.85
CA LEU A 49 -17.71 23.29 -5.58
C LEU A 49 -16.56 24.24 -5.23
N HIS A 50 -15.98 24.93 -6.22
CA HIS A 50 -14.88 25.89 -6.01
C HIS A 50 -15.25 27.10 -5.14
N SER A 51 -16.54 27.38 -4.97
CA SER A 51 -17.04 28.43 -4.06
C SER A 51 -16.87 28.06 -2.58
N ASN A 52 -16.73 26.77 -2.27
CA ASN A 52 -16.63 26.29 -0.89
C ASN A 52 -15.16 26.07 -0.48
N PRO A 53 -14.65 26.76 0.56
CA PRO A 53 -13.29 26.55 1.04
C PRO A 53 -13.03 25.09 1.47
N CYS A 54 -14.05 24.37 1.94
CA CYS A 54 -13.95 22.95 2.28
C CYS A 54 -13.55 22.08 1.07
N SER A 55 -14.09 22.39 -0.12
CA SER A 55 -13.73 21.67 -1.33
C SER A 55 -12.25 21.85 -1.68
N PHE A 56 -11.70 23.04 -1.45
CA PHE A 56 -10.28 23.32 -1.71
C PHE A 56 -9.37 22.53 -0.76
N TYR A 57 -9.72 22.45 0.53
CA TYR A 57 -9.01 21.61 1.50
C TYR A 57 -9.04 20.13 1.11
N LEU A 58 -10.19 19.63 0.66
CA LEU A 58 -10.32 18.25 0.21
C LEU A 58 -9.51 17.97 -1.06
N THR A 59 -9.43 18.94 -1.99
CA THR A 59 -8.54 18.84 -3.15
C THR A 59 -7.08 18.72 -2.74
N ILE A 60 -6.59 19.58 -1.82
CA ILE A 60 -5.21 19.47 -1.31
C ILE A 60 -4.98 18.11 -0.63
N ALA A 61 -5.94 17.66 0.18
CA ALA A 61 -5.86 16.35 0.83
C ALA A 61 -5.75 15.21 -0.19
N THR A 62 -6.47 15.28 -1.32
CA THR A 62 -6.36 14.27 -2.38
C THR A 62 -4.98 14.26 -3.04
N TYR A 63 -4.36 15.43 -3.26
CA TYR A 63 -2.98 15.49 -3.76
C TYR A 63 -1.98 14.87 -2.78
N VAL A 64 -2.09 15.20 -1.49
CA VAL A 64 -1.25 14.60 -0.43
C VAL A 64 -1.45 13.09 -0.39
N ASN A 65 -2.69 12.62 -0.52
CA ASN A 65 -3.00 11.19 -0.51
C ASN A 65 -2.40 10.45 -1.73
N ILE A 66 -2.40 11.07 -2.91
CA ILE A 66 -1.73 10.53 -4.10
C ILE A 66 -0.22 10.39 -3.84
N VAL A 67 0.43 11.43 -3.32
CA VAL A 67 1.87 11.39 -3.00
C VAL A 67 2.18 10.32 -1.94
N TRP A 68 1.30 10.17 -0.95
CA TRP A 68 1.44 9.15 0.09
C TRP A 68 1.32 7.73 -0.47
N ILE A 69 0.34 7.48 -1.34
CA ILE A 69 0.17 6.20 -2.04
C ILE A 69 1.34 5.93 -3.00
N MET A 70 2.04 6.95 -3.49
CA MET A 70 3.23 6.72 -4.31
C MET A 70 4.50 6.44 -3.50
N THR A 71 4.62 6.93 -2.27
CA THR A 71 5.86 6.77 -1.49
C THR A 71 5.79 5.56 -0.56
N SER A 72 4.72 5.41 0.22
CA SER A 72 4.63 4.41 1.29
C SER A 72 4.55 2.96 0.81
N PRO A 73 3.62 2.58 -0.10
CA PRO A 73 3.50 1.18 -0.51
C PRO A 73 4.57 0.77 -1.52
N LEU A 74 5.14 1.69 -2.31
CA LEU A 74 6.25 1.38 -3.23
C LEU A 74 7.49 0.93 -2.46
N SER A 75 7.88 1.63 -1.39
CA SER A 75 9.01 1.21 -0.54
C SER A 75 8.78 -0.16 0.10
N ARG A 76 7.55 -0.45 0.52
CA ARG A 76 7.19 -1.75 1.13
C ARG A 76 7.19 -2.89 0.13
N ILE A 77 6.66 -2.67 -1.08
CA ILE A 77 6.67 -3.66 -2.15
C ILE A 77 8.12 -3.98 -2.56
N LEU A 78 8.97 -2.95 -2.72
CA LEU A 78 10.36 -3.15 -3.08
C LEU A 78 11.12 -3.97 -2.02
N ALA A 79 10.85 -3.73 -0.74
CA ALA A 79 11.40 -4.53 0.35
C ALA A 79 10.95 -6.00 0.31
N THR A 80 9.71 -6.28 -0.10
CA THR A 80 9.22 -7.67 -0.26
C THR A 80 9.91 -8.40 -1.42
N PHE A 81 10.20 -7.72 -2.53
CA PHE A 81 10.93 -8.33 -3.65
C PHE A 81 12.40 -8.65 -3.33
N GLN A 82 13.05 -7.86 -2.47
CA GLN A 82 14.43 -8.16 -2.03
C GLN A 82 14.52 -9.42 -1.18
N LEU A 83 13.48 -9.72 -0.38
CA LEU A 83 13.40 -10.96 0.40
C LEU A 83 13.29 -12.19 -0.51
N ASP A 84 12.49 -12.09 -1.58
CA ASP A 84 12.28 -13.14 -2.58
C ASP A 84 13.58 -13.50 -3.34
N LEU A 85 14.43 -12.49 -3.63
CA LEU A 85 15.73 -12.71 -4.27
C LEU A 85 16.74 -13.41 -3.34
N SER A 86 16.70 -13.11 -2.04
CA SER A 86 17.61 -13.71 -1.06
C SER A 86 17.31 -15.18 -0.78
N GLU A 87 16.05 -15.62 -0.95
CA GLU A 87 15.66 -17.03 -0.79
C GLU A 87 16.11 -17.89 -1.97
N ASN A 88 16.25 -17.30 -3.17
CA ASN A 88 16.60 -18.02 -4.41
C ASN A 88 18.13 -18.16 -4.67
N ILE A 89 18.98 -17.58 -3.82
CA ILE A 89 20.46 -17.61 -3.97
C ILE A 89 21.13 -18.66 -3.06
N ASN A 90 20.39 -19.25 -2.11
CA ASN A 90 20.84 -20.35 -1.25
C ASN A 90 20.21 -21.69 -1.66
#